data_AF-A0A356INQ1-F1
#
_entry.id   AF-A0A356INQ1-F1
#
_cell.length_a   1.000
_cell.length_b   1.000
_cell.length_c   1.000
_cell.angle_alpha   90.00
_cell.angle_beta   90.00
_cell.angle_gamma   90.00
#
_symmetry.space_group_name_H-M   'P 1'
#
loop_
_entity.id
_entity.type
_entity.pdbx_description
1 polymer ?
#
loop_
_entity_poly.entity_id
_entity_poly.type
_entity_poly.pdbx_seq_one_letter_code
_entity_poly.pdbx_strand_id
1 'polypeptide(L)'
;MPDRIVSTPLLALLLAACAVGPDYQPPADTAPEHFIHQPPATEAATPPQTALQMQARFWNGFNDPMLAQLVLNTLDNNQELTAAL
;
A
#
# COMPACT_ATOMS: atom_id res chain seq x y z
N MET A 1 50.30 -15.36 15.21
CA MET A 1 48.88 -15.56 14.91
C MET A 1 48.16 -14.24 14.56
N PRO A 2 48.56 -13.48 13.50
CA PRO A 2 47.85 -12.26 13.11
C PRO A 2 46.82 -12.46 11.97
N ASP A 3 46.98 -13.51 11.15
CA ASP A 3 46.18 -13.69 9.91
C ASP A 3 44.70 -13.98 10.17
N ARG A 4 44.37 -14.62 11.30
CA ARG A 4 42.99 -14.89 11.70
C ARG A 4 42.22 -13.64 12.15
N ILE A 5 42.92 -12.60 12.60
CA ILE A 5 42.30 -11.37 13.12
C ILE A 5 41.87 -10.45 11.97
N VAL A 6 42.60 -10.47 10.86
CA VAL A 6 42.30 -9.67 9.66
C VAL A 6 41.18 -10.29 8.82
N SER A 7 41.02 -11.62 8.87
CA SER A 7 40.04 -12.34 8.04
C SER A 7 38.58 -12.07 8.39
N THR A 8 38.27 -11.83 9.68
CA THR A 8 36.89 -11.60 10.16
C THR A 8 36.31 -10.24 9.73
N PRO A 9 37.00 -9.09 9.91
CA PRO A 9 36.46 -7.81 9.47
C PRO A 9 36.33 -7.72 7.95
N LEU A 10 37.27 -8.30 7.20
CA LEU A 10 37.27 -8.28 5.73
C LEU A 10 36.00 -8.92 5.14
N LEU A 11 35.54 -10.02 5.73
CA LEU A 11 34.33 -10.71 5.30
C LEU A 11 33.07 -9.86 5.56
N ALA A 12 32.98 -9.19 6.72
CA ALA A 12 31.86 -8.32 7.04
C ALA A 12 31.74 -7.11 6.08
N LEU A 13 32.86 -6.54 5.66
CA LEU A 13 32.92 -5.45 4.67
C LEU A 13 32.43 -5.90 3.28
N LEU A 14 32.76 -7.13 2.87
CA LEU A 14 32.27 -7.68 1.59
C LEU A 14 30.75 -7.93 1.59
N LEU A 15 30.16 -8.32 2.74
CA LEU A 15 28.71 -8.47 2.86
C LEU A 15 27.97 -7.12 2.89
N ALA A 16 28.60 -6.07 3.44
CA ALA A 16 28.05 -4.72 3.46
C ALA A 16 28.12 -4.02 2.09
N ALA A 17 29.01 -4.47 1.19
CA ALA A 17 29.14 -3.94 -0.16
C ALA A 17 27.95 -4.29 -1.10
N CYS A 18 26.99 -5.09 -0.64
CA CYS A 18 25.80 -5.50 -1.38
C CYS A 18 24.57 -4.61 -1.12
N ALA A 19 24.69 -3.49 -0.39
CA ALA A 19 23.59 -2.53 -0.30
C ALA A 19 23.48 -1.75 -1.63
N VAL A 20 22.70 -2.29 -2.57
CA VAL A 20 22.56 -1.73 -3.91
C VAL A 20 21.42 -0.71 -3.93
N GLY A 21 21.78 0.57 -3.88
CA GLY A 21 20.86 1.69 -4.10
C GLY A 21 20.74 2.64 -2.90
N PRO A 22 20.44 3.92 -3.16
CA PRO A 22 20.17 4.88 -2.09
C PRO A 22 18.90 4.51 -1.33
N ASP A 23 18.75 5.02 -0.11
CA ASP A 23 17.49 4.97 0.61
C ASP A 23 16.38 5.60 -0.24
N TYR A 24 15.25 4.91 -0.37
CA TYR A 24 14.10 5.44 -1.07
C TYR A 24 13.63 6.73 -0.39
N GLN A 25 13.53 7.80 -1.18
CA GLN A 25 12.88 9.04 -0.77
C GLN A 25 11.64 9.24 -1.65
N PRO A 26 10.43 9.32 -1.07
CA PRO A 26 9.24 9.61 -1.85
C PRO A 26 9.40 10.98 -2.51
N PRO A 27 9.00 11.12 -3.79
CA PRO A 27 9.02 12.42 -4.45
C PRO A 27 8.03 13.36 -3.74
N ALA A 28 8.31 14.67 -3.83
CA ALA A 28 7.35 15.68 -3.38
C ALA A 28 6.07 15.57 -4.21
N ASP A 29 4.91 15.61 -3.54
CA ASP A 29 3.63 15.61 -4.22
C ASP A 29 3.41 16.96 -4.91
N THR A 30 2.99 16.92 -6.17
CA THR A 30 2.65 18.11 -6.95
C THR A 30 1.14 18.36 -7.00
N ALA A 31 0.34 17.46 -6.43
CA ALA A 31 -1.10 17.62 -6.36
C ALA A 31 -1.50 18.79 -5.43
N PRO A 32 -2.60 19.49 -5.72
CA PRO A 32 -3.19 20.43 -4.78
C PRO A 32 -3.60 19.72 -3.48
N GLU A 33 -3.46 20.42 -2.35
CA GLU A 33 -3.84 19.88 -1.03
C GLU A 33 -5.33 19.51 -0.93
N HIS A 34 -6.18 20.12 -1.76
CA HIS A 34 -7.62 19.97 -1.73
C HIS A 34 -8.20 19.85 -3.14
N PHE A 35 -9.25 19.05 -3.29
CA PHE A 35 -10.00 19.00 -4.54
C PHE A 35 -10.79 20.30 -4.76
N ILE A 36 -10.96 20.69 -6.04
CA ILE A 36 -11.70 21.91 -6.43
C ILE A 36 -13.12 21.94 -5.84
N HIS A 37 -13.74 20.77 -5.67
CA HIS A 37 -15.10 20.61 -5.14
C HIS A 37 -15.14 19.96 -3.75
N GLN A 38 -14.10 20.17 -2.93
CA GLN A 38 -14.08 19.62 -1.58
C GLN A 38 -15.08 20.37 -0.68
N PRO A 39 -16.07 19.68 -0.09
CA PRO A 39 -17.02 20.31 0.84
C PRO A 39 -16.32 20.76 2.13
N PRO A 40 -16.90 21.73 2.87
CA PRO A 40 -16.34 22.20 4.13
C PRO A 40 -16.09 21.04 5.11
N ALA A 41 -15.01 21.12 5.89
CA ALA A 41 -14.58 20.05 6.81
C ALA A 41 -15.66 19.60 7.82
N THR A 42 -16.67 20.45 8.08
CA THR A 42 -17.84 20.14 8.90
C THR A 42 -18.77 19.08 8.31
N GLU A 43 -18.74 18.81 7.00
CA GLU A 43 -19.60 17.80 6.34
C GLU A 43 -18.88 16.47 6.03
N ALA A 44 -17.55 16.44 6.05
CA ALA A 44 -16.77 15.35 5.44
C ALA A 44 -15.69 14.74 6.33
N ALA A 45 -15.84 14.77 7.66
CA ALA A 45 -15.00 13.97 8.55
C ALA A 45 -15.43 12.48 8.49
N THR A 46 -15.16 11.82 7.36
CA THR A 46 -15.24 10.37 7.30
C THR A 46 -14.04 9.80 8.06
N PRO A 47 -14.25 9.01 9.13
CA PRO A 47 -13.14 8.41 9.87
C PRO A 47 -12.27 7.55 8.96
N PRO A 48 -10.98 7.36 9.28
CA PRO A 48 -10.11 6.49 8.51
C PRO A 48 -10.75 5.11 8.39
N GLN A 49 -10.99 4.69 7.14
CA GLN A 49 -11.58 3.40 6.81
C GLN A 49 -10.49 2.47 6.27
N THR A 50 -10.61 1.20 6.61
CA THR A 50 -9.86 0.14 5.91
C THR A 50 -10.31 0.05 4.45
N ALA A 51 -9.46 -0.49 3.57
CA ALA A 51 -9.81 -0.71 2.17
C ALA A 51 -11.10 -1.53 2.00
N LEU A 52 -11.32 -2.52 2.88
CA LEU A 52 -12.52 -3.35 2.88
C LEU A 52 -13.79 -2.55 3.25
N GLN A 53 -13.69 -1.66 4.25
CA GLN A 53 -14.81 -0.79 4.64
C GLN A 53 -15.17 0.20 3.52
N MET A 54 -14.17 0.74 2.82
CA MET A 54 -14.40 1.66 1.69
C MET A 54 -15.12 0.95 0.53
N GLN A 55 -14.68 -0.26 0.17
CA GLN A 55 -15.35 -1.06 -0.87
C GLN A 55 -16.79 -1.38 -0.49
N ALA A 56 -17.03 -1.85 0.74
CA ALA A 56 -18.38 -2.14 1.22
C ALA A 56 -19.29 -0.89 1.15
N ARG A 57 -18.80 0.28 1.57
CA ARG A 57 -19.56 1.53 1.49
C ARG A 57 -19.85 1.94 0.04
N PHE A 58 -18.87 1.82 -0.85
CA PHE A 58 -19.01 2.17 -2.25
C PHE A 58 -20.12 1.36 -2.94
N TRP A 59 -20.07 0.03 -2.83
CA TRP A 59 -21.04 -0.85 -3.51
C TRP A 59 -22.45 -0.76 -2.93
N ASN A 60 -22.59 -0.51 -1.62
CA ASN A 60 -23.89 -0.25 -0.99
C ASN A 60 -24.54 1.06 -1.48
N GLY A 61 -23.75 2.05 -1.93
CA GLY A 61 -24.27 3.33 -2.42
C GLY A 61 -25.18 3.23 -3.64
N PHE A 62 -25.12 2.10 -4.37
CA PHE A 62 -25.98 1.83 -5.52
C PHE A 62 -27.40 1.38 -5.14
N ASN A 63 -27.63 1.05 -3.86
CA ASN A 63 -28.91 0.49 -3.37
C ASN A 63 -29.36 -0.76 -4.14
N ASP A 64 -28.41 -1.55 -4.66
CA ASP A 64 -28.67 -2.82 -5.34
C ASP A 64 -28.01 -3.96 -4.55
N PRO A 65 -28.79 -4.74 -3.78
CA PRO A 65 -28.25 -5.85 -2.99
C PRO A 65 -27.72 -7.00 -3.85
N MET A 66 -28.23 -7.18 -5.08
CA MET A 66 -27.73 -8.19 -6.01
C MET A 66 -26.32 -7.81 -6.47
N LEU A 67 -26.11 -6.55 -6.85
CA LEU A 67 -24.80 -6.03 -7.22
C LEU A 67 -23.80 -6.22 -6.08
N ALA A 68 -24.17 -5.84 -4.85
CA ALA A 68 -23.31 -6.00 -3.69
C ALA A 68 -22.88 -7.47 -3.49
N GLN A 69 -23.82 -8.41 -3.65
CA GLN A 69 -23.51 -9.84 -3.54
C GLN A 69 -22.59 -10.34 -4.67
N LEU A 70 -22.82 -9.90 -5.91
CA LEU A 70 -21.99 -10.29 -7.05
C LEU A 70 -20.54 -9.82 -6.88
N VAL A 71 -20.34 -8.61 -6.34
CA VAL A 71 -18.99 -8.10 -6.05
C VAL A 71 -18.31 -8.96 -4.99
N LEU A 72 -18.97 -9.25 -3.88
CA LEU A 72 -18.40 -10.11 -2.82
C LEU A 72 -18.02 -11.49 -3.36
N ASN A 73 -18.95 -12.14 -4.08
CA ASN A 73 -18.69 -13.43 -4.70
C ASN A 73 -17.51 -13.38 -5.66
N THR A 74 -17.37 -12.28 -6.41
CA THR A 74 -16.24 -12.09 -7.34
C THR A 74 -14.95 -11.93 -6.56
N LEU A 75 -14.88 -11.08 -5.54
CA LEU A 75 -13.67 -10.89 -4.73
C LEU A 75 -13.16 -12.21 -4.11
N ASP A 76 -14.06 -13.07 -3.67
CA ASP A 76 -13.71 -14.38 -3.09
C ASP A 76 -13.20 -15.41 -4.12
N ASN A 77 -13.63 -15.29 -5.39
CA ASN A 77 -13.41 -16.32 -6.42
C ASN A 77 -12.68 -15.79 -7.68
N ASN A 78 -12.07 -14.60 -7.61
CA ASN A 78 -11.41 -14.00 -8.76
C ASN A 78 -10.01 -14.62 -8.98
N GLN A 79 -9.85 -15.30 -10.12
CA GLN A 79 -8.60 -15.96 -10.50
C GLN A 79 -7.47 -14.96 -10.83
N GLU A 80 -7.81 -13.78 -11.36
CA GLU A 80 -6.83 -12.72 -11.63
C GLU A 80 -6.30 -12.13 -10.31
N LEU A 81 -7.18 -11.91 -9.32
CA LEU A 81 -6.75 -11.47 -7.99
C LEU A 81 -5.88 -12.54 -7.31
N THR A 82 -6.21 -13.81 -7.49
CA THR A 82 -5.40 -14.93 -6.99
C THR A 82 -4.02 -14.96 -7.63
N ALA A 83 -3.90 -14.62 -8.91
CA ALA A 83 -2.62 -14.59 -9.62
C ALA A 83 -1.76 -13.36 -9.28
N ALA A 84 -2.38 -12.27 -8.79
CA ALA A 84 -1.70 -10.99 -8.55
C ALA A 84 -1.25 -10.77 -7.09
N LEU A 85 -1.76 -11.56 -6.13
CA LEU A 85 -1.45 -11.49 -4.70
C LEU A 85 -0.39 -12.51 -4.28
#